data_AF-A0A1V5DMZ6-F1
#
_entry.id   AF-A0A1V5DMZ6-F1
#
_cell.length_a   1.000
_cell.length_b   1.000
_cell.length_c   1.000
_cell.angle_alpha   90.00
_cell.angle_beta   90.00
_cell.angle_gamma   90.00
#
_symmetry.space_group_name_H-M   'P 1'
#
loop_
_entity.id
_entity.type
_entity.pdbx_description
1 polymer ?
#
loop_
_entity_poly.entity_id
_entity_poly.type
_entity_poly.pdbx_seq_one_letter_code
_entity_poly.pdbx_strand_id
1 'polypeptide(L)'
;MSFLKIVFLLSFILSISANAARAATVVISPTDSLQTAINNAGAGDTILLKAGAYKGNSIVVNKPLLIAGKPYFDTRDKRKIGDVILNAGDGSAIRAFVTKNTSGKVTILGMKFIGGDHTLSSLSGNIEVGYCLFEGEESTTDLFSFELDGYGEVHHCEFRNAGDDAIDVDSNTLAAGAFIRIHDNVIEGTGDDGIEIRFHARGNFQPLLVYDIHHNRIKGASSGTGDGIQLIDQDASENSRRINIFRNVIDGNNLIEVGIGSLDNAQTTEDFAGADGMTEAVYIYNNTILNTREYGITGGDHTFVINNIIMDTPRGIKHAANEGRVDYTLTYNTPSGALSDVVDGGNNYLDQDPGLNQVTYKLNSDSFCIGKGIKTYIDSTLSATIFALADFRCAAPSLGAIERFAASQDILWRNRMSGNNQVWLMDGTTRLSGVYLAPFSNLNWEIQGAGDFDNDCETDILWRNRSSGNNQVWFMDGTTRLSGVYLAPFANLDWEIGGTGDFNQDGKTDILWRNRTSGNNQVWLMDGTTRTSGVYLTSFPNLDWEIGGVMK
;
A
#
# COMPACT_ATOMS: atom_id res chain seq x y z
N MET A 1 -59.29 -31.51 -21.69
CA MET A 1 -60.17 -30.56 -20.97
C MET A 1 -59.51 -29.20 -21.00
N SER A 2 -60.18 -28.27 -21.66
CA SER A 2 -59.90 -26.82 -21.66
C SER A 2 -59.86 -26.26 -20.24
N PHE A 3 -59.16 -25.14 -20.06
CA PHE A 3 -59.49 -23.91 -19.33
C PHE A 3 -58.16 -23.33 -18.81
N LEU A 4 -57.78 -22.06 -18.91
CA LEU A 4 -58.27 -20.83 -19.51
C LEU A 4 -57.30 -19.79 -18.93
N LYS A 5 -56.68 -18.91 -19.73
CA LYS A 5 -56.42 -17.54 -19.27
C LYS A 5 -56.23 -16.60 -20.45
N ILE A 6 -57.18 -15.68 -20.47
CA ILE A 6 -57.43 -14.55 -21.36
C ILE A 6 -56.44 -13.41 -21.04
N VAL A 7 -55.76 -12.95 -22.10
CA VAL A 7 -55.61 -11.56 -22.62
C VAL A 7 -55.34 -10.42 -21.60
N PHE A 8 -54.25 -9.66 -21.80
CA PHE A 8 -54.31 -8.23 -22.18
C PHE A 8 -52.94 -7.75 -22.70
N LEU A 9 -52.91 -7.42 -23.99
CA LEU A 9 -51.86 -6.66 -24.67
C LEU A 9 -52.37 -5.22 -24.74
N LEU A 10 -51.66 -4.23 -24.15
CA LEU A 10 -51.75 -2.84 -24.59
C LEU A 10 -50.53 -2.01 -24.09
N SER A 11 -49.68 -1.67 -25.04
CA SER A 11 -49.02 -0.37 -25.24
C SER A 11 -48.48 0.40 -24.03
N PHE A 12 -47.14 0.47 -23.95
CA PHE A 12 -46.44 1.72 -23.64
C PHE A 12 -45.16 1.78 -24.50
N ILE A 13 -45.30 2.31 -25.72
CA ILE A 13 -44.16 2.85 -26.46
C ILE A 13 -43.91 4.22 -25.83
N LEU A 14 -43.03 4.27 -24.83
CA LEU A 14 -42.40 5.51 -24.42
C LEU A 14 -41.06 5.59 -25.15
N SER A 15 -40.93 6.64 -25.96
CA SER A 15 -39.72 7.07 -26.62
C SER A 15 -38.53 7.15 -25.66
N ILE A 16 -37.66 6.14 -25.66
CA ILE A 16 -36.28 6.32 -25.19
C ILE A 16 -35.50 6.90 -26.36
N SER A 17 -35.63 8.22 -26.56
CA SER A 17 -34.59 9.00 -27.21
C SER A 17 -33.66 9.52 -26.13
N ALA A 18 -32.80 8.65 -25.62
CA ALA A 18 -31.57 9.07 -24.98
C ALA A 18 -30.45 8.49 -25.83
N ASN A 19 -30.01 9.28 -26.82
CA ASN A 19 -28.64 9.15 -27.28
C ASN A 19 -27.77 9.30 -26.01
N ALA A 20 -27.29 8.19 -25.45
CA ALA A 20 -26.04 8.25 -24.73
C ALA A 20 -25.00 8.65 -25.78
N ALA A 21 -24.80 9.96 -25.94
CA ALA A 21 -23.75 10.47 -26.81
C ALA A 21 -22.46 9.80 -26.34
N ARG A 22 -21.87 8.98 -27.20
CA ARG A 22 -20.60 8.32 -26.91
C ARG A 22 -19.59 9.42 -26.59
N ALA A 23 -18.97 9.36 -25.41
CA ALA A 23 -17.90 10.27 -25.00
C ALA A 23 -16.91 10.43 -26.16
N ALA A 24 -16.75 11.66 -26.63
CA ALA A 24 -15.87 11.98 -27.73
C ALA A 24 -14.42 12.00 -27.26
N THR A 25 -13.49 11.70 -28.17
CA THR A 25 -12.06 11.89 -27.93
C THR A 25 -11.56 13.01 -28.82
N VAL A 26 -11.04 14.06 -28.20
CA VAL A 26 -10.41 15.21 -28.86
C VAL A 26 -8.90 15.07 -28.68
N VAL A 27 -8.14 15.15 -29.76
CA VAL A 27 -6.66 15.12 -29.70
C VAL A 27 -6.14 16.49 -30.10
N ILE A 28 -5.35 17.11 -29.22
CA ILE A 28 -4.76 18.44 -29.46
C ILE A 28 -3.24 18.37 -29.53
N SER A 29 -2.65 19.37 -30.17
CA SER A 29 -1.19 19.57 -30.28
C SER A 29 -0.80 20.84 -29.51
N PRO A 30 0.49 21.07 -29.19
CA PRO A 30 0.94 22.23 -28.42
C PRO A 30 0.57 23.62 -28.99
N THR A 31 0.25 23.69 -30.29
CA THR A 31 -0.22 24.91 -30.96
C THR A 31 -1.69 25.22 -30.70
N ASP A 32 -2.46 24.24 -30.23
CA ASP A 32 -3.88 24.37 -29.91
C ASP A 32 -4.06 24.88 -28.47
N SER A 33 -5.16 25.59 -28.21
CA SER A 33 -5.51 26.04 -26.86
C SER A 33 -6.19 24.93 -26.07
N LEU A 34 -5.57 24.49 -24.97
CA LEU A 34 -6.18 23.51 -24.04
C LEU A 34 -7.50 24.04 -23.47
N GLN A 35 -7.56 25.31 -23.05
CA GLN A 35 -8.81 25.91 -22.56
C GLN A 35 -9.92 25.89 -23.61
N THR A 36 -9.58 26.15 -24.88
CA THR A 36 -10.57 26.10 -25.98
C THR A 36 -11.07 24.66 -26.19
N ALA A 37 -10.19 23.67 -26.10
CA ALA A 37 -10.58 22.27 -26.16
C ALA A 37 -11.52 21.87 -25.01
N ILE A 38 -11.22 22.30 -23.78
CA ILE A 38 -12.08 22.09 -22.59
C ILE A 38 -13.45 22.76 -22.77
N ASN A 39 -13.47 23.99 -23.30
CA ASN A 39 -14.72 24.72 -23.53
C ASN A 39 -15.62 23.99 -24.54
N ASN A 40 -15.03 23.47 -25.62
CA ASN A 40 -15.74 22.78 -26.70
C ASN A 40 -16.13 21.34 -26.35
N ALA A 41 -15.44 20.70 -25.42
CA ALA A 41 -15.74 19.34 -24.98
C ALA A 41 -17.09 19.26 -24.23
N GLY A 42 -17.83 18.17 -24.46
CA GLY A 42 -18.99 17.78 -23.68
C GLY A 42 -18.58 17.12 -22.36
N ALA A 43 -19.51 17.04 -21.41
CA ALA A 43 -19.28 16.31 -20.17
C ALA A 43 -19.05 14.81 -20.46
N GLY A 44 -17.99 14.25 -19.88
CA GLY A 44 -17.56 12.86 -20.07
C GLY A 44 -16.58 12.65 -21.23
N ASP A 45 -16.27 13.68 -22.01
CA ASP A 45 -15.32 13.59 -23.11
C ASP A 45 -13.87 13.40 -22.63
N THR A 46 -13.03 12.90 -23.54
CA THR A 46 -11.58 12.74 -23.35
C THR A 46 -10.81 13.74 -24.19
N ILE A 47 -9.84 14.44 -23.60
CA ILE A 47 -8.88 15.30 -24.28
C ILE A 47 -7.50 14.67 -24.16
N LEU A 48 -6.89 14.32 -25.30
CA LEU A 48 -5.55 13.75 -25.37
C LEU A 48 -4.55 14.79 -25.89
N LEU A 49 -3.52 15.07 -25.11
CA LEU A 49 -2.48 16.03 -25.42
C LEU A 49 -1.33 15.31 -26.11
N LYS A 50 -1.01 15.67 -27.36
CA LYS A 50 0.24 15.20 -27.99
C LYS A 50 1.46 15.76 -27.28
N ALA A 51 2.59 15.09 -27.43
CA ALA A 51 3.86 15.50 -26.87
C ALA A 51 4.22 16.97 -27.20
N GLY A 52 4.78 17.66 -26.22
CA GLY A 52 5.22 19.05 -26.28
C GLY A 52 4.74 19.89 -25.10
N ALA A 53 5.15 21.16 -25.10
CA ALA A 53 4.85 22.11 -24.04
C ALA A 53 3.63 22.97 -24.38
N TYR A 54 2.64 23.00 -23.50
CA TYR A 54 1.43 23.81 -23.58
C TYR A 54 1.52 24.94 -22.57
N LYS A 55 0.91 26.08 -22.89
CA LYS A 55 0.67 27.14 -21.91
C LYS A 55 -0.41 26.67 -20.93
N GLY A 56 -0.07 26.65 -19.66
CA GLY A 56 -0.87 26.11 -18.58
C GLY A 56 -1.33 27.13 -17.56
N ASN A 57 -1.36 28.43 -17.88
CA ASN A 57 -1.86 29.45 -16.96
C ASN A 57 -3.39 29.60 -17.03
N SER A 58 -4.05 29.72 -15.87
CA SER A 58 -5.50 29.93 -15.72
C SER A 58 -6.39 28.89 -16.42
N ILE A 59 -5.96 27.63 -16.53
CA ILE A 59 -6.79 26.57 -17.09
C ILE A 59 -7.91 26.22 -16.09
N VAL A 60 -9.15 26.23 -16.58
CA VAL A 60 -10.34 25.93 -15.79
C VAL A 60 -11.09 24.76 -16.40
N VAL A 61 -11.26 23.70 -15.61
CA VAL A 61 -12.14 22.56 -15.91
C VAL A 61 -13.39 22.65 -15.05
N ASN A 62 -14.54 22.79 -15.69
CA ASN A 62 -15.84 23.01 -15.03
C ASN A 62 -16.89 21.96 -15.35
N LYS A 63 -16.45 20.80 -15.82
CA LYS A 63 -17.33 19.69 -16.20
C LYS A 63 -16.53 18.38 -16.11
N PRO A 64 -17.20 17.22 -15.97
CA PRO A 64 -16.52 15.93 -15.98
C PRO A 64 -15.74 15.75 -17.28
N LEU A 65 -14.45 15.45 -17.19
CA LEU A 65 -13.55 15.22 -18.34
C LEU A 65 -12.42 14.26 -17.95
N LEU A 66 -11.92 13.52 -18.94
CA LEU A 66 -10.61 12.91 -18.88
C LEU A 66 -9.61 13.75 -19.69
N ILE A 67 -8.54 14.22 -19.07
CA ILE A 67 -7.48 14.97 -19.75
C ILE A 67 -6.17 14.21 -19.55
N ALA A 68 -5.53 13.77 -20.63
CA ALA A 68 -4.36 12.91 -20.51
C ALA A 68 -3.25 13.22 -21.51
N GLY A 69 -2.00 13.05 -21.08
CA GLY A 69 -0.86 13.00 -21.98
C GLY A 69 -0.95 11.78 -22.87
N LYS A 70 -1.15 12.00 -24.18
CA LYS A 70 -1.34 10.92 -25.16
C LYS A 70 -0.22 9.86 -25.13
N PRO A 71 1.08 10.22 -25.03
CA PRO A 71 2.15 9.24 -24.98
C PRO A 71 2.02 8.23 -23.84
N TYR A 72 1.68 8.70 -22.63
CA TYR A 72 1.41 7.84 -21.49
C TYR A 72 0.10 7.06 -21.68
N PHE A 73 -0.97 7.73 -22.10
CA PHE A 73 -2.28 7.12 -22.27
C PHE A 73 -2.27 5.90 -23.21
N ASP A 74 -1.54 6.00 -24.33
CA ASP A 74 -1.44 4.93 -25.33
C ASP A 74 -0.59 3.73 -24.85
N THR A 75 0.46 3.99 -24.08
CA THR A 75 1.53 2.99 -23.81
C THR A 75 1.55 2.47 -22.38
N ARG A 76 0.97 3.22 -21.44
CA ARG A 76 1.13 3.04 -19.98
C ARG A 76 2.59 3.04 -19.52
N ASP A 77 3.51 3.58 -20.34
CA ASP A 77 4.92 3.72 -19.99
C ASP A 77 5.16 5.00 -19.18
N LYS A 78 5.47 4.86 -17.88
CA LYS A 78 5.73 6.00 -16.98
C LYS A 78 6.86 6.91 -17.47
N ARG A 79 7.80 6.39 -18.27
CA ARG A 79 8.90 7.20 -18.85
C ARG A 79 8.40 8.26 -19.84
N LYS A 80 7.13 8.17 -20.25
CA LYS A 80 6.46 9.07 -21.19
C LYS A 80 5.69 10.21 -20.54
N ILE A 81 5.59 10.25 -19.21
CA ILE A 81 4.86 11.31 -18.47
C ILE A 81 5.44 12.70 -18.81
N GLY A 82 6.76 12.82 -18.89
CA GLY A 82 7.46 14.07 -19.21
C GLY A 82 7.35 14.52 -20.68
N ASP A 83 6.79 13.72 -21.58
CA ASP A 83 6.65 14.08 -23.00
C ASP A 83 5.59 15.18 -23.21
N VAL A 84 4.67 15.39 -22.26
CA VAL A 84 3.65 16.46 -22.27
C VAL A 84 3.88 17.36 -21.06
N ILE A 85 4.09 18.66 -21.31
CA ILE A 85 4.40 19.64 -20.27
C ILE A 85 3.32 20.72 -20.26
N LEU A 86 2.67 20.92 -19.12
CA LEU A 86 1.84 22.08 -18.84
C LEU A 86 2.69 23.09 -18.06
N ASN A 87 3.07 24.19 -18.71
CA ASN A 87 3.88 25.23 -18.10
C ASN A 87 2.99 26.36 -17.57
N ALA A 88 2.93 26.48 -16.25
CA ALA A 88 2.14 27.46 -15.52
C ALA A 88 2.69 28.90 -15.59
N GLY A 89 3.98 29.07 -15.91
CA GLY A 89 4.69 30.35 -15.81
C GLY A 89 5.39 30.52 -14.45
N ASP A 90 5.92 31.72 -14.21
CA ASP A 90 6.44 32.11 -12.90
C ASP A 90 5.30 32.19 -11.88
N GLY A 91 5.59 31.97 -10.58
CA GLY A 91 4.62 31.93 -9.47
C GLY A 91 3.89 33.25 -9.17
N SER A 92 3.56 34.04 -10.19
CA SER A 92 2.83 35.30 -10.11
C SER A 92 1.33 35.08 -9.85
N ALA A 93 0.98 34.60 -8.65
CA ALA A 93 -0.36 34.61 -8.03
C ALA A 93 -1.53 34.07 -8.88
N ILE A 94 -1.25 33.21 -9.87
CA ILE A 94 -2.26 32.61 -10.75
C ILE A 94 -2.18 31.10 -10.61
N ARG A 95 -3.27 30.52 -10.10
CA ARG A 95 -3.51 29.06 -10.15
C ARG A 95 -3.45 28.58 -11.58
N ALA A 96 -2.54 27.65 -11.85
CA ALA A 96 -2.25 27.22 -13.21
C ALA A 96 -3.38 26.36 -13.78
N PHE A 97 -3.81 25.38 -12.99
CA PHE A 97 -4.85 24.45 -13.37
C PHE A 97 -5.87 24.30 -12.25
N VAL A 98 -7.14 24.56 -12.54
CA VAL A 98 -8.20 24.57 -11.54
C VAL A 98 -9.39 23.74 -12.00
N THR A 99 -9.83 22.80 -11.16
CA THR A 99 -11.18 22.23 -11.29
C THR A 99 -12.15 23.05 -10.44
N LYS A 100 -13.25 23.52 -11.01
CA LYS A 100 -14.26 24.29 -10.27
C LYS A 100 -15.67 24.17 -10.85
N ASN A 101 -16.69 24.18 -10.00
CA ASN A 101 -18.09 23.93 -10.35
C ASN A 101 -18.30 22.64 -11.15
N THR A 102 -17.61 21.55 -10.78
CA THR A 102 -17.72 20.27 -11.50
C THR A 102 -18.88 19.44 -10.94
N SER A 103 -19.79 18.98 -11.81
CA SER A 103 -20.93 18.13 -11.41
C SER A 103 -20.59 16.63 -11.33
N GLY A 104 -19.33 16.26 -11.52
CA GLY A 104 -18.83 14.88 -11.55
C GLY A 104 -17.33 14.82 -11.77
N LYS A 105 -16.78 13.61 -11.91
CA LYS A 105 -15.34 13.35 -11.85
C LYS A 105 -14.54 14.02 -12.97
N VAL A 106 -13.46 14.71 -12.59
CA VAL A 106 -12.38 15.13 -13.51
C VAL A 106 -11.19 14.21 -13.30
N THR A 107 -10.66 13.63 -14.38
CA THR A 107 -9.47 12.76 -14.33
C THR A 107 -8.35 13.39 -15.15
N ILE A 108 -7.15 13.49 -14.56
CA ILE A 108 -5.95 14.09 -15.14
C ILE A 108 -4.82 13.06 -15.07
N LEU A 109 -4.27 12.65 -16.22
CA LEU A 109 -3.27 11.56 -16.26
C LEU A 109 -2.05 11.87 -17.12
N GLY A 110 -0.88 11.40 -16.67
CA GLY A 110 0.24 11.12 -17.58
C GLY A 110 0.93 12.34 -18.17
N MET A 111 1.04 13.43 -17.42
CA MET A 111 1.68 14.67 -17.89
C MET A 111 2.51 15.34 -16.80
N LYS A 112 3.38 16.24 -17.21
CA LYS A 112 4.21 17.07 -16.35
C LYS A 112 3.60 18.45 -16.16
N PHE A 113 3.60 18.95 -14.92
CA PHE A 113 3.28 20.32 -14.55
C PHE A 113 4.55 21.01 -14.05
N ILE A 114 4.77 22.26 -14.47
CA ILE A 114 5.90 23.08 -14.00
C ILE A 114 5.46 24.49 -13.60
N GLY A 115 5.95 24.96 -12.45
CA GLY A 115 5.76 26.31 -11.90
C GLY A 115 4.33 26.63 -11.44
N GLY A 116 4.04 27.94 -11.30
CA GLY A 116 2.74 28.47 -10.87
C GLY A 116 2.61 28.66 -9.36
N ASP A 117 1.52 29.30 -8.94
CA ASP A 117 1.06 29.39 -7.55
C ASP A 117 -0.07 28.37 -7.38
N HIS A 118 0.07 27.36 -6.52
CA HIS A 118 -0.80 26.18 -6.47
C HIS A 118 -0.93 25.53 -7.87
N THR A 119 0.11 24.78 -8.30
CA THR A 119 0.24 24.32 -9.70
C THR A 119 -1.01 23.62 -10.23
N LEU A 120 -1.68 22.82 -9.40
CA LEU A 120 -3.01 22.30 -9.69
C LEU A 120 -3.87 22.34 -8.42
N SER A 121 -5.00 23.05 -8.47
CA SER A 121 -5.96 23.05 -7.36
C SER A 121 -7.28 22.41 -7.76
N SER A 122 -7.80 21.56 -6.88
CA SER A 122 -9.18 21.13 -6.91
C SER A 122 -10.01 22.05 -6.03
N LEU A 123 -10.73 23.01 -6.63
CA LEU A 123 -11.60 23.92 -5.88
C LEU A 123 -13.02 23.39 -5.71
N SER A 124 -13.39 22.29 -6.40
CA SER A 124 -14.70 21.66 -6.24
C SER A 124 -14.77 20.27 -6.87
N GLY A 125 -15.53 19.39 -6.23
CA GLY A 125 -15.96 18.12 -6.80
C GLY A 125 -14.86 17.06 -6.83
N ASN A 126 -15.20 15.90 -7.40
CA ASN A 126 -14.33 14.73 -7.41
C ASN A 126 -13.23 14.86 -8.48
N ILE A 127 -11.97 14.76 -8.08
CA ILE A 127 -10.81 14.75 -8.98
C ILE A 127 -9.99 13.46 -8.81
N GLU A 128 -9.43 12.96 -9.92
CA GLU A 128 -8.36 11.97 -9.93
C GLU A 128 -7.15 12.55 -10.66
N VAL A 129 -6.01 12.61 -9.98
CA VAL A 129 -4.74 13.01 -10.56
C VAL A 129 -3.78 11.83 -10.47
N GLY A 130 -3.44 11.25 -11.61
CA GLY A 130 -2.73 9.98 -11.66
C GLY A 130 -1.53 9.99 -12.58
N TYR A 131 -0.38 9.47 -12.15
CA TYR A 131 0.79 9.32 -13.01
C TYR A 131 1.26 10.66 -13.61
N CYS A 132 1.29 11.71 -12.80
CA CYS A 132 1.77 13.03 -13.20
C CYS A 132 3.12 13.35 -12.54
N LEU A 133 3.85 14.31 -13.10
CA LEU A 133 5.07 14.86 -12.50
C LEU A 133 4.85 16.34 -12.21
N PHE A 134 4.99 16.75 -10.97
CA PHE A 134 4.96 18.13 -10.52
C PHE A 134 6.37 18.57 -10.18
N GLU A 135 6.82 19.66 -10.80
CA GLU A 135 8.13 20.24 -10.53
C GLU A 135 7.96 21.74 -10.26
N GLY A 136 8.18 22.12 -9.01
CA GLY A 136 8.14 23.50 -8.55
C GLY A 136 9.45 24.23 -8.77
N GLU A 137 9.44 25.49 -8.35
CA GLU A 137 10.57 26.39 -8.20
C GLU A 137 10.43 27.09 -6.84
N GLU A 138 11.47 27.75 -6.30
CA GLU A 138 11.44 28.38 -4.95
C GLU A 138 10.26 29.34 -4.70
N SER A 139 9.65 29.88 -5.76
CA SER A 139 8.47 30.78 -5.68
C SER A 139 7.12 30.08 -5.78
N THR A 140 7.12 28.76 -6.01
CA THR A 140 5.91 27.95 -6.05
C THR A 140 5.45 27.74 -4.61
N THR A 141 4.19 28.03 -4.30
CA THR A 141 3.54 27.62 -3.04
C THR A 141 3.33 26.10 -3.09
N ASP A 142 2.10 25.61 -3.01
CA ASP A 142 1.83 24.19 -3.12
C ASP A 142 1.95 23.68 -4.56
N LEU A 143 2.29 22.41 -4.73
CA LEU A 143 2.22 21.77 -6.05
C LEU A 143 0.81 21.27 -6.37
N PHE A 144 0.09 20.73 -5.38
CA PHE A 144 -1.26 20.26 -5.56
C PHE A 144 -2.10 20.49 -4.32
N SER A 145 -3.31 21.06 -4.49
CA SER A 145 -4.15 21.42 -3.34
C SER A 145 -5.59 20.94 -3.53
N PHE A 146 -6.17 20.35 -2.48
CA PHE A 146 -7.61 20.12 -2.37
C PHE A 146 -8.25 21.20 -1.51
N GLU A 147 -9.16 21.97 -2.10
CA GLU A 147 -9.56 23.26 -1.57
C GLU A 147 -11.07 23.42 -1.64
N LEU A 148 -11.65 24.17 -0.70
CA LEU A 148 -13.10 24.40 -0.63
C LEU A 148 -13.90 23.08 -0.59
N ASP A 149 -14.63 22.74 -1.66
CA ASP A 149 -15.40 21.49 -1.81
C ASP A 149 -14.70 20.46 -2.73
N GLY A 150 -13.41 20.63 -3.01
CA GLY A 150 -12.58 19.69 -3.76
C GLY A 150 -12.31 18.41 -2.98
N TYR A 151 -12.41 17.26 -3.64
CA TYR A 151 -12.06 15.97 -3.04
C TYR A 151 -11.68 14.94 -4.09
N GLY A 152 -11.16 13.77 -3.69
CA GLY A 152 -10.86 12.68 -4.60
C GLY A 152 -9.53 12.02 -4.31
N GLU A 153 -8.75 11.76 -5.35
CA GLU A 153 -7.51 10.99 -5.25
C GLU A 153 -6.34 11.58 -6.05
N VAL A 154 -5.15 11.51 -5.46
CA VAL A 154 -3.88 11.80 -6.14
C VAL A 154 -2.93 10.62 -5.95
N HIS A 155 -2.48 10.05 -7.07
CA HIS A 155 -1.76 8.79 -7.01
C HIS A 155 -0.69 8.57 -8.07
N HIS A 156 0.32 7.78 -7.72
CA HIS A 156 1.42 7.45 -8.64
C HIS A 156 2.11 8.68 -9.25
N CYS A 157 2.00 9.82 -8.59
CA CYS A 157 2.58 11.08 -9.00
C CYS A 157 3.96 11.26 -8.37
N GLU A 158 4.75 12.13 -8.98
CA GLU A 158 6.02 12.57 -8.42
C GLU A 158 5.97 14.07 -8.19
N PHE A 159 6.35 14.52 -6.99
CA PHE A 159 6.36 15.91 -6.56
C PHE A 159 7.78 16.30 -6.19
N ARG A 160 8.26 17.40 -6.77
CA ARG A 160 9.62 17.87 -6.56
C ARG A 160 9.70 19.38 -6.37
N ASN A 161 10.53 19.78 -5.41
CA ASN A 161 10.89 21.18 -5.16
C ASN A 161 9.66 22.08 -4.98
N ALA A 162 8.71 21.66 -4.15
CA ALA A 162 7.67 22.59 -3.68
C ALA A 162 8.34 23.72 -2.89
N GLY A 163 7.86 24.96 -3.02
CA GLY A 163 8.34 26.07 -2.18
C GLY A 163 7.55 26.20 -0.88
N ASP A 164 6.38 25.56 -0.79
CA ASP A 164 5.62 25.29 0.44
C ASP A 164 5.36 23.76 0.51
N ASP A 165 4.11 23.31 0.49
CA ASP A 165 3.75 21.90 0.57
C ASP A 165 3.78 21.18 -0.79
N ALA A 166 4.15 19.90 -0.81
CA ALA A 166 3.93 19.13 -2.05
C ALA A 166 2.45 18.85 -2.29
N ILE A 167 1.70 18.52 -1.24
CA ILE A 167 0.26 18.30 -1.30
C ILE A 167 -0.41 18.97 -0.10
N ASP A 168 -1.28 19.94 -0.37
CA ASP A 168 -2.13 20.61 0.63
C ASP A 168 -3.58 20.07 0.57
N VAL A 169 -4.20 19.98 1.74
CA VAL A 169 -5.62 19.65 1.89
C VAL A 169 -6.29 20.65 2.82
N ASP A 170 -6.80 21.74 2.24
CA ASP A 170 -7.57 22.79 2.91
C ASP A 170 -9.09 22.75 2.57
N SER A 171 -9.65 21.55 2.41
CA SER A 171 -11.05 21.37 2.04
C SER A 171 -12.01 21.59 3.21
N ASN A 172 -12.90 22.57 3.09
CA ASN A 172 -13.79 23.02 4.18
C ASN A 172 -15.29 22.81 3.94
N THR A 173 -15.71 22.40 2.74
CA THR A 173 -17.13 22.23 2.38
C THR A 173 -17.40 20.91 1.64
N LEU A 174 -16.84 19.83 2.18
CA LEU A 174 -16.93 18.49 1.59
C LEU A 174 -18.37 17.95 1.53
N ALA A 175 -18.74 17.40 0.38
CA ALA A 175 -20.03 16.75 0.17
C ALA A 175 -20.14 15.42 0.93
N ALA A 176 -21.38 15.00 1.23
CA ALA A 176 -21.66 13.69 1.78
C ALA A 176 -21.07 12.55 0.90
N GLY A 177 -20.23 11.70 1.49
CA GLY A 177 -19.54 10.62 0.77
C GLY A 177 -18.27 11.04 0.02
N ALA A 178 -17.81 12.28 0.20
CA ALA A 178 -16.47 12.68 -0.22
C ALA A 178 -15.38 11.87 0.50
N PHE A 179 -14.20 11.82 -0.11
CA PHE A 179 -13.03 11.13 0.39
C PHE A 179 -11.78 11.85 -0.09
N ILE A 180 -10.68 11.69 0.64
CA ILE A 180 -9.35 12.12 0.21
C ILE A 180 -8.45 10.89 0.20
N ARG A 181 -7.83 10.58 -0.94
CA ARG A 181 -6.80 9.54 -1.03
C ARG A 181 -5.52 10.10 -1.62
N ILE A 182 -4.42 9.90 -0.91
CA ILE A 182 -3.09 10.33 -1.35
C ILE A 182 -2.21 9.09 -1.31
N HIS A 183 -1.89 8.51 -2.47
CA HIS A 183 -1.20 7.23 -2.46
C HIS A 183 -0.25 6.90 -3.60
N ASP A 184 0.73 6.03 -3.31
CA ASP A 184 1.75 5.60 -4.28
C ASP A 184 2.55 6.77 -4.88
N ASN A 185 2.60 7.92 -4.20
CA ASN A 185 3.33 9.09 -4.67
C ASN A 185 4.79 9.07 -4.21
N VAL A 186 5.64 9.78 -4.95
CA VAL A 186 7.02 10.07 -4.55
C VAL A 186 7.13 11.59 -4.35
N ILE A 187 7.50 12.01 -3.14
CA ILE A 187 7.62 13.41 -2.74
C ILE A 187 9.06 13.66 -2.31
N GLU A 188 9.75 14.56 -3.00
CA GLU A 188 11.15 14.89 -2.74
C GLU A 188 11.36 16.40 -2.78
N GLY A 189 11.80 16.99 -1.67
CA GLY A 189 12.13 18.41 -1.60
C GLY A 189 10.89 19.31 -1.52
N THR A 190 10.45 19.60 -0.30
CA THR A 190 9.36 20.51 0.02
C THR A 190 9.87 21.70 0.82
N GLY A 191 9.24 22.85 0.65
CA GLY A 191 9.57 24.05 1.40
C GLY A 191 9.13 23.94 2.85
N ASP A 192 7.98 23.30 3.05
CA ASP A 192 7.43 22.95 4.37
C ASP A 192 7.11 21.45 4.40
N ASP A 193 5.84 21.04 4.31
CA ASP A 193 5.44 19.66 4.49
C ASP A 193 5.48 18.81 3.22
N GLY A 194 5.72 17.52 3.42
CA GLY A 194 5.45 16.52 2.37
C GLY A 194 3.96 16.49 1.99
N ILE A 195 3.11 16.38 3.00
CA ILE A 195 1.65 16.39 2.87
C ILE A 195 1.09 17.13 4.08
N GLU A 196 0.35 18.21 3.85
CA GLU A 196 -0.35 18.93 4.90
C GLU A 196 -1.87 18.68 4.79
N ILE A 197 -2.53 18.48 5.94
CA ILE A 197 -3.97 18.27 6.01
C ILE A 197 -4.58 19.13 7.11
N ARG A 198 -5.39 20.10 6.71
CA ARG A 198 -6.15 20.97 7.59
C ARG A 198 -7.59 20.49 7.71
N PHE A 199 -8.01 20.20 8.94
CA PHE A 199 -9.34 19.69 9.22
C PHE A 199 -10.30 20.79 9.67
N HIS A 200 -11.26 21.15 8.82
CA HIS A 200 -12.23 22.23 9.05
C HIS A 200 -13.57 21.77 9.58
N ALA A 201 -14.20 22.60 10.42
CA ALA A 201 -15.58 22.44 10.89
C ALA A 201 -16.59 22.22 9.74
N ARG A 202 -17.43 21.18 9.82
CA ARG A 202 -18.41 20.80 8.78
C ARG A 202 -19.86 20.91 9.22
N GLY A 203 -20.13 21.33 10.45
CA GLY A 203 -21.48 21.43 11.01
C GLY A 203 -22.17 20.06 11.18
N ASN A 204 -23.48 20.05 11.48
CA ASN A 204 -24.21 18.87 11.96
C ASN A 204 -23.99 17.58 11.12
N PHE A 205 -23.60 16.50 11.82
CA PHE A 205 -23.54 15.08 11.44
C PHE A 205 -23.58 14.79 9.94
N GLN A 206 -22.42 14.92 9.31
CA GLN A 206 -22.14 14.40 7.97
C GLN A 206 -21.79 12.90 8.04
N PRO A 207 -21.93 12.12 6.95
CA PRO A 207 -21.40 10.75 6.89
C PRO A 207 -19.88 10.76 7.13
N LEU A 208 -19.35 9.65 7.70
CA LEU A 208 -17.92 9.47 7.98
C LEU A 208 -17.09 9.77 6.73
N LEU A 209 -16.19 10.75 6.84
CA LEU A 209 -15.23 11.05 5.77
C LEU A 209 -13.93 10.28 6.01
N VAL A 210 -13.39 9.71 4.94
CA VAL A 210 -12.18 8.89 5.01
C VAL A 210 -11.04 9.62 4.32
N TYR A 211 -9.95 9.80 5.06
CA TYR A 211 -8.65 10.19 4.54
C TYR A 211 -7.76 8.94 4.52
N ASP A 212 -7.34 8.51 3.33
CA ASP A 212 -6.42 7.39 3.17
C ASP A 212 -5.09 7.90 2.58
N ILE A 213 -4.04 7.95 3.41
CA ILE A 213 -2.71 8.40 3.02
C ILE A 213 -1.79 7.18 3.07
N HIS A 214 -1.43 6.62 1.92
CA HIS A 214 -0.71 5.35 1.93
C HIS A 214 0.25 5.09 0.79
N HIS A 215 1.25 4.24 1.04
CA HIS A 215 2.23 3.82 0.04
C HIS A 215 3.01 4.99 -0.59
N ASN A 216 3.01 6.17 0.05
CA ASN A 216 3.81 7.29 -0.39
C ASN A 216 5.26 7.11 0.07
N ARG A 217 6.21 7.61 -0.72
CA ARG A 217 7.61 7.78 -0.34
C ARG A 217 7.88 9.27 -0.22
N ILE A 218 8.17 9.73 0.99
CA ILE A 218 8.44 11.12 1.32
C ILE A 218 9.89 11.20 1.76
N LYS A 219 10.65 12.11 1.15
CA LYS A 219 12.06 12.28 1.46
C LYS A 219 12.42 13.76 1.61
N GLY A 220 13.06 14.09 2.73
CA GLY A 220 13.60 15.43 2.96
C GLY A 220 14.71 15.77 1.96
N ALA A 221 14.56 16.88 1.22
CA ALA A 221 15.57 17.31 0.25
C ALA A 221 15.80 18.84 0.17
N SER A 222 15.18 19.64 1.04
CA SER A 222 15.28 21.11 1.08
C SER A 222 15.35 21.63 2.52
N SER A 223 15.67 22.92 2.67
CA SER A 223 15.92 23.60 3.96
C SER A 223 14.68 23.87 4.82
N GLY A 224 13.57 23.17 4.57
CA GLY A 224 12.29 23.36 5.25
C GLY A 224 12.29 22.89 6.71
N THR A 225 11.34 23.41 7.47
CA THR A 225 11.06 23.07 8.87
C THR A 225 9.83 22.16 9.03
N GLY A 226 9.18 21.75 7.95
CA GLY A 226 7.99 20.92 8.04
C GLY A 226 8.22 19.42 8.32
N ASP A 227 7.10 18.74 8.34
CA ASP A 227 6.90 17.32 8.58
C ASP A 227 6.83 16.50 7.30
N GLY A 228 6.94 15.18 7.46
CA GLY A 228 6.63 14.27 6.37
C GLY A 228 5.15 14.32 6.03
N ILE A 229 4.31 14.24 7.06
CA ILE A 229 2.86 14.40 6.98
C ILE A 229 2.40 15.21 8.19
N GLN A 230 1.82 16.38 7.96
CA GLN A 230 1.30 17.26 9.00
C GLN A 230 -0.23 17.17 9.04
N LEU A 231 -0.76 16.98 10.24
CA LEU A 231 -2.19 17.00 10.53
C LEU A 231 -2.50 18.22 11.40
N ILE A 232 -3.52 18.99 11.03
CA ILE A 232 -3.91 20.19 11.77
C ILE A 232 -5.42 20.14 12.04
N ASP A 233 -5.79 20.00 13.30
CA ASP A 233 -7.18 20.14 13.72
C ASP A 233 -7.54 21.62 13.91
N GLN A 234 -8.33 22.18 12.99
CA GLN A 234 -8.80 23.56 13.10
C GLN A 234 -10.07 23.69 13.95
N ASP A 235 -10.73 22.59 14.30
CA ASP A 235 -11.93 22.59 15.14
C ASP A 235 -12.02 21.35 16.03
N ALA A 236 -11.61 21.52 17.28
CA ALA A 236 -11.67 20.51 18.34
C ALA A 236 -13.08 20.01 18.69
N SER A 237 -14.15 20.51 18.05
CA SER A 237 -15.53 20.07 18.31
C SER A 237 -16.06 18.98 17.37
N GLU A 238 -15.32 18.58 16.34
CA GLU A 238 -15.74 17.59 15.35
C GLU A 238 -14.87 16.32 15.35
N ASN A 239 -15.51 15.14 15.39
CA ASN A 239 -14.86 13.82 15.40
C ASN A 239 -15.44 12.84 14.36
N SER A 240 -15.83 13.37 13.19
CA SER A 240 -16.53 12.59 12.16
C SER A 240 -15.63 12.20 10.98
N ARG A 241 -14.31 12.18 11.19
CA ARG A 241 -13.32 11.77 10.20
C ARG A 241 -12.62 10.50 10.66
N ARG A 242 -12.23 9.69 9.70
CA ARG A 242 -11.32 8.56 9.89
C ARG A 242 -10.08 8.85 9.07
N ILE A 243 -8.93 8.95 9.73
CA ILE A 243 -7.66 9.25 9.10
C ILE A 243 -6.78 8.01 9.17
N ASN A 244 -6.53 7.40 8.02
CA ASN A 244 -5.66 6.23 7.89
C ASN A 244 -4.35 6.64 7.24
N ILE A 245 -3.24 6.47 7.96
CA ILE A 245 -1.89 6.74 7.46
C ILE A 245 -1.12 5.43 7.51
N PHE A 246 -0.87 4.80 6.36
CA PHE A 246 -0.29 3.47 6.36
C PHE A 246 0.61 3.14 5.18
N ARG A 247 1.60 2.27 5.41
CA ARG A 247 2.54 1.84 4.36
C ARG A 247 3.31 2.99 3.71
N ASN A 248 3.43 4.14 4.38
CA ASN A 248 4.27 5.23 3.92
C ASN A 248 5.72 5.02 4.38
N VAL A 249 6.65 5.40 3.51
CA VAL A 249 8.07 5.53 3.87
C VAL A 249 8.37 7.02 3.98
N ILE A 250 8.84 7.45 5.16
CA ILE A 250 9.20 8.84 5.44
C ILE A 250 10.66 8.86 5.87
N ASP A 251 11.54 9.20 4.93
CA ASP A 251 12.97 9.33 5.15
C ASP A 251 13.32 10.80 5.32
N GLY A 252 13.41 11.22 6.58
CA GLY A 252 13.62 12.63 6.93
C GLY A 252 14.94 13.19 6.41
N ASN A 253 15.94 12.35 6.14
CA ASN A 253 17.27 12.75 5.68
C ASN A 253 17.88 13.88 6.56
N ASN A 254 17.51 13.91 7.84
CA ASN A 254 17.80 14.94 8.84
C ASN A 254 17.33 16.35 8.44
N LEU A 255 16.28 16.46 7.63
CA LEU A 255 15.67 17.70 7.19
C LEU A 255 14.22 17.82 7.66
N ILE A 256 13.45 16.73 7.59
CA ILE A 256 12.08 16.65 8.14
C ILE A 256 12.12 16.71 9.67
N GLU A 257 11.29 17.54 10.28
CA GLU A 257 11.23 17.72 11.73
C GLU A 257 10.54 16.54 12.43
N VAL A 258 9.29 16.25 12.06
CA VAL A 258 8.54 15.08 12.50
C VAL A 258 8.12 14.22 11.31
N GLY A 259 8.19 12.90 11.47
CA GLY A 259 7.74 11.99 10.41
C GLY A 259 6.26 12.15 10.12
N ILE A 260 5.43 12.04 11.15
CA ILE A 260 3.99 12.33 11.11
C ILE A 260 3.65 13.19 12.32
N GLY A 261 3.29 14.45 12.12
CA GLY A 261 2.94 15.36 13.19
C GLY A 261 1.47 15.70 13.26
N SER A 262 1.03 16.03 14.47
CA SER A 262 -0.33 16.48 14.76
C SER A 262 -0.28 17.78 15.55
N LEU A 263 -1.08 18.75 15.13
CA LEU A 263 -1.32 20.03 15.79
C LEU A 263 -2.83 20.22 16.02
N ASP A 264 -3.20 20.94 17.07
CA ASP A 264 -4.58 21.33 17.36
C ASP A 264 -4.73 22.87 17.42
N ASN A 265 -5.94 23.33 17.73
CA ASN A 265 -6.24 24.75 17.94
C ASN A 265 -5.88 25.66 16.74
N ALA A 266 -5.92 25.11 15.52
CA ALA A 266 -5.49 25.78 14.30
C ALA A 266 -4.06 26.33 14.34
N GLN A 267 -3.16 25.71 15.12
CA GLN A 267 -1.74 26.00 15.06
C GLN A 267 -1.14 25.45 13.75
N THR A 268 -0.30 26.25 13.11
CA THR A 268 0.40 25.92 11.86
C THR A 268 1.92 26.07 12.03
N THR A 269 2.40 25.96 13.26
CA THR A 269 3.82 26.05 13.57
C THR A 269 4.14 24.93 14.53
N GLU A 270 5.19 24.20 14.21
CA GLU A 270 5.63 23.01 14.92
C GLU A 270 6.04 23.40 16.34
N ASP A 271 5.35 22.82 17.33
CA ASP A 271 5.72 22.96 18.74
C ASP A 271 6.10 21.61 19.39
N PHE A 272 5.92 20.53 18.63
CA PHE A 272 6.17 19.14 19.00
C PHE A 272 5.48 18.69 20.29
N ALA A 273 4.45 19.43 20.74
CA ALA A 273 3.76 19.15 21.99
C ALA A 273 2.85 17.92 21.87
N GLY A 274 2.40 17.63 20.66
CA GLY A 274 1.22 16.78 20.40
C GLY A 274 -0.04 17.63 20.35
N ALA A 275 -1.16 16.99 20.05
CA ALA A 275 -2.45 17.63 19.81
C ALA A 275 -3.50 17.13 20.82
N ASP A 276 -3.41 17.60 22.07
CA ASP A 276 -4.31 17.22 23.18
C ASP A 276 -5.80 17.43 22.82
N GLY A 277 -6.10 18.48 22.07
CA GLY A 277 -7.45 18.86 21.64
C GLY A 277 -7.91 18.20 20.35
N MET A 278 -7.06 17.41 19.67
CA MET A 278 -7.45 16.73 18.43
C MET A 278 -8.39 15.56 18.75
N THR A 279 -9.67 15.75 18.46
CA THR A 279 -10.70 14.73 18.75
C THR A 279 -10.85 13.68 17.66
N GLU A 280 -10.18 13.87 16.52
CA GLU A 280 -10.25 12.99 15.38
C GLU A 280 -9.51 11.67 15.59
N ALA A 281 -10.08 10.59 15.05
CA ALA A 281 -9.46 9.27 15.12
C ALA A 281 -8.36 9.14 14.05
N VAL A 282 -7.10 9.07 14.51
CA VAL A 282 -5.92 8.94 13.65
C VAL A 282 -5.32 7.55 13.79
N TYR A 283 -5.30 6.79 12.70
CA TYR A 283 -4.80 5.43 12.63
C TYR A 283 -3.51 5.40 11.80
N ILE A 284 -2.37 5.30 12.50
CA ILE A 284 -1.03 5.26 11.91
C ILE A 284 -0.51 3.83 11.99
N TYR A 285 -0.47 3.12 10.86
CA TYR A 285 -0.05 1.72 10.88
C TYR A 285 0.84 1.26 9.74
N ASN A 286 1.78 0.36 10.05
CA ASN A 286 2.71 -0.17 9.06
C ASN A 286 3.43 0.94 8.27
N ASN A 287 3.94 1.99 8.91
CA ASN A 287 4.80 2.99 8.27
C ASN A 287 6.26 2.75 8.65
N THR A 288 7.18 3.21 7.80
CA THR A 288 8.62 3.24 8.09
C THR A 288 9.08 4.68 8.11
N ILE A 289 9.44 5.18 9.29
CA ILE A 289 9.87 6.55 9.53
C ILE A 289 11.33 6.51 10.00
N LEU A 290 12.19 7.28 9.35
CA LEU A 290 13.60 7.30 9.69
C LEU A 290 14.25 8.67 9.49
N ASN A 291 15.35 8.92 10.21
CA ASN A 291 16.21 10.09 10.01
C ASN A 291 15.48 11.44 10.15
N THR A 292 14.55 11.58 11.10
CA THR A 292 13.88 12.87 11.39
C THR A 292 14.69 13.69 12.39
N ARG A 293 14.42 15.00 12.50
CA ARG A 293 15.20 15.91 13.36
C ARG A 293 14.72 15.98 14.79
N GLU A 294 13.45 15.71 15.07
CA GLU A 294 12.87 15.82 16.41
C GLU A 294 12.17 14.52 16.83
N TYR A 295 11.06 14.17 16.17
CA TYR A 295 10.23 13.02 16.52
C TYR A 295 9.97 12.10 15.32
N GLY A 296 9.71 10.83 15.60
CA GLY A 296 9.09 9.96 14.61
C GLY A 296 7.62 10.34 14.40
N ILE A 297 6.87 10.44 15.50
CA ILE A 297 5.43 10.77 15.48
C ILE A 297 5.09 11.70 16.64
N THR A 298 4.30 12.75 16.38
CA THR A 298 3.52 13.47 17.39
C THR A 298 2.03 13.25 17.10
N GLY A 299 1.28 12.80 18.09
CA GLY A 299 -0.14 12.42 17.96
C GLY A 299 -1.08 13.26 18.82
N GLY A 300 -2.30 12.76 18.99
CA GLY A 300 -3.38 13.27 19.82
C GLY A 300 -3.99 12.21 20.76
N ASP A 301 -5.06 12.61 21.46
CA ASP A 301 -5.81 11.77 22.40
C ASP A 301 -6.50 10.54 21.77
N HIS A 302 -6.74 10.56 20.47
CA HIS A 302 -7.35 9.45 19.70
C HIS A 302 -6.40 8.90 18.61
N THR A 303 -5.09 8.90 18.89
CA THR A 303 -4.08 8.40 17.95
C THR A 303 -3.66 6.97 18.25
N PHE A 304 -3.74 6.10 17.25
CA PHE A 304 -3.32 4.71 17.31
C PHE A 304 -2.10 4.47 16.43
N VAL A 305 -1.01 3.98 17.01
CA VAL A 305 0.26 3.74 16.34
C VAL A 305 0.58 2.24 16.40
N ILE A 306 0.44 1.55 15.26
CA ILE A 306 0.48 0.09 15.21
C ILE A 306 1.40 -0.45 14.10
N ASN A 307 2.22 -1.46 14.38
CA ASN A 307 3.09 -2.10 13.37
C ASN A 307 4.12 -1.18 12.71
N ASN A 308 4.44 -0.02 13.27
CA ASN A 308 5.37 0.92 12.62
C ASN A 308 6.84 0.59 12.92
N ILE A 309 7.75 1.04 12.05
CA ILE A 309 9.18 1.13 12.34
C ILE A 309 9.53 2.61 12.40
N ILE A 310 10.11 3.03 13.52
CA ILE A 310 10.67 4.36 13.73
C ILE A 310 12.15 4.18 14.08
N MET A 311 13.06 4.76 13.30
CA MET A 311 14.48 4.55 13.57
C MET A 311 15.35 5.76 13.27
N ASP A 312 16.48 5.87 13.95
CA ASP A 312 17.43 6.97 13.74
C ASP A 312 16.74 8.35 13.91
N THR A 313 15.83 8.46 14.87
CA THR A 313 15.14 9.71 15.24
C THR A 313 15.54 10.12 16.65
N PRO A 314 15.74 11.41 16.98
CA PRO A 314 16.13 11.81 18.34
C PRO A 314 15.13 11.40 19.42
N ARG A 315 13.83 11.42 19.08
CA ARG A 315 12.71 10.96 19.92
C ARG A 315 11.77 10.07 19.09
N GLY A 316 11.14 9.10 19.73
CA GLY A 316 10.23 8.16 19.06
C GLY A 316 8.84 8.75 18.85
N ILE A 317 7.91 8.41 19.76
CA ILE A 317 6.50 8.81 19.70
C ILE A 317 6.17 9.71 20.88
N LYS A 318 5.44 10.79 20.60
CA LYS A 318 4.86 11.69 21.61
C LYS A 318 3.35 11.74 21.46
N HIS A 319 2.66 11.63 22.59
CA HIS A 319 1.24 11.92 22.73
C HIS A 319 0.32 11.03 21.87
N ALA A 320 0.20 9.78 22.30
CA ALA A 320 -0.81 8.83 21.83
C ALA A 320 -1.56 8.34 23.08
N ALA A 321 -2.30 9.26 23.67
CA ALA A 321 -2.81 9.19 25.04
C ALA A 321 -4.31 8.80 25.05
N ASN A 322 -4.92 8.79 26.24
CA ASN A 322 -6.37 8.60 26.44
C ASN A 322 -6.98 7.39 25.73
N GLU A 323 -7.75 7.58 24.64
CA GLU A 323 -8.35 6.46 23.90
C GLU A 323 -7.42 5.90 22.83
N GLY A 324 -6.36 6.64 22.49
CA GLY A 324 -5.26 6.22 21.64
C GLY A 324 -4.36 5.14 22.27
N ARG A 325 -3.45 4.60 21.47
CA ARG A 325 -2.55 3.51 21.89
C ARG A 325 -1.35 3.34 20.98
N VAL A 326 -0.21 2.91 21.54
CA VAL A 326 0.94 2.40 20.78
C VAL A 326 1.08 0.89 21.01
N ASP A 327 1.06 0.09 19.95
CA ASP A 327 1.24 -1.36 20.06
C ASP A 327 2.00 -1.93 18.85
N TYR A 328 2.71 -3.05 19.01
CA TYR A 328 3.49 -3.69 17.94
C TYR A 328 4.41 -2.73 17.17
N THR A 329 4.87 -1.64 17.78
CA THR A 329 5.68 -0.62 17.10
C THR A 329 7.12 -0.72 17.55
N LEU A 330 8.04 -0.63 16.59
CA LEU A 330 9.47 -0.67 16.84
C LEU A 330 10.07 0.74 16.81
N THR A 331 10.88 1.03 17.82
CA THR A 331 11.74 2.22 17.87
C THR A 331 13.20 1.79 17.98
N TYR A 332 14.10 2.28 17.13
CA TYR A 332 15.52 1.94 17.16
C TYR A 332 16.41 3.17 17.07
N ASN A 333 17.49 3.23 17.87
CA ASN A 333 18.37 4.39 17.92
C ASN A 333 17.62 5.72 18.21
N THR A 334 16.77 5.69 19.26
CA THR A 334 15.95 6.83 19.72
C THR A 334 16.34 7.29 21.13
N PRO A 335 17.44 8.06 21.30
CA PRO A 335 18.12 8.23 22.59
C PRO A 335 17.38 9.07 23.63
N SER A 336 16.50 9.98 23.21
CA SER A 336 15.80 10.90 24.13
C SER A 336 14.42 10.37 24.59
N GLY A 337 14.15 9.09 24.35
CA GLY A 337 12.92 8.40 24.72
C GLY A 337 12.17 7.87 23.51
N ALA A 338 11.81 6.59 23.57
CA ALA A 338 11.05 5.92 22.53
C ALA A 338 9.55 6.24 22.58
N LEU A 339 9.00 6.32 23.79
CA LEU A 339 7.58 6.49 24.06
C LEU A 339 7.42 7.57 25.13
N SER A 340 6.78 8.69 24.79
CA SER A 340 6.55 9.81 25.68
C SER A 340 5.08 10.14 25.71
N ASP A 341 4.45 10.06 26.89
CA ASP A 341 3.04 10.41 27.05
C ASP A 341 2.12 9.57 26.13
N VAL A 342 2.26 8.25 26.23
CA VAL A 342 1.48 7.31 25.43
C VAL A 342 0.82 6.27 26.31
N VAL A 343 -0.29 5.72 25.84
CA VAL A 343 -0.85 4.47 26.35
C VAL A 343 -0.11 3.31 25.68
N ASP A 344 0.85 2.72 26.39
CA ASP A 344 1.64 1.58 25.90
C ASP A 344 0.82 0.29 25.93
N GLY A 345 0.67 -0.34 24.77
CA GLY A 345 -0.03 -1.60 24.61
C GLY A 345 0.70 -2.85 25.06
N GLY A 346 2.01 -2.75 25.34
CA GLY A 346 2.83 -3.81 25.91
C GLY A 346 3.53 -4.74 24.91
N ASN A 347 3.22 -4.68 23.61
CA ASN A 347 3.90 -5.48 22.57
C ASN A 347 4.86 -4.64 21.70
N ASN A 348 5.40 -3.55 22.24
CA ASN A 348 6.33 -2.67 21.53
C ASN A 348 7.77 -3.19 21.59
N TYR A 349 8.55 -2.87 20.56
CA TYR A 349 9.93 -3.34 20.39
C TYR A 349 10.91 -2.18 20.49
N LEU A 350 11.59 -2.07 21.62
CA LEU A 350 12.49 -0.93 21.88
C LEU A 350 13.95 -1.33 21.66
N ASP A 351 14.68 -0.47 20.95
CA ASP A 351 16.11 -0.57 20.66
C ASP A 351 16.55 -1.90 20.04
N GLN A 352 15.65 -2.50 19.23
CA GLN A 352 15.95 -3.66 18.41
C GLN A 352 16.32 -3.20 17.00
N ASP A 353 17.48 -3.64 16.50
CA ASP A 353 17.89 -3.32 15.12
C ASP A 353 16.85 -3.89 14.14
N PRO A 354 16.20 -3.05 13.33
CA PRO A 354 15.19 -3.52 12.39
C PRO A 354 15.80 -4.33 11.23
N GLY A 355 17.12 -4.32 11.03
CA GLY A 355 17.73 -4.93 9.85
C GLY A 355 17.19 -4.31 8.55
N LEU A 356 17.03 -2.99 8.52
CA LEU A 356 16.45 -2.25 7.39
C LEU A 356 17.54 -1.78 6.43
N ASN A 357 17.39 -2.05 5.13
CA ASN A 357 18.19 -1.42 4.10
C ASN A 357 17.68 0.01 3.84
N GLN A 358 18.36 1.03 4.38
CA GLN A 358 17.91 2.43 4.29
C GLN A 358 17.91 3.04 2.87
N VAL A 359 18.43 2.36 1.85
CA VAL A 359 18.38 2.83 0.45
C VAL A 359 17.09 2.37 -0.24
N THR A 360 16.69 1.13 0.06
CA THR A 360 15.50 0.48 -0.54
C THR A 360 14.29 0.47 0.39
N TYR A 361 14.51 0.76 1.68
CA TYR A 361 13.58 0.65 2.81
C TYR A 361 12.97 -0.74 2.99
N LYS A 362 13.66 -1.76 2.49
CA LYS A 362 13.27 -3.16 2.65
C LYS A 362 14.02 -3.77 3.83
N LEU A 363 13.33 -4.65 4.55
CA LEU A 363 13.94 -5.49 5.57
C LEU A 363 14.92 -6.49 4.92
N ASN A 364 16.06 -6.70 5.55
CA ASN A 364 17.02 -7.77 5.24
C ASN A 364 16.43 -9.16 5.57
N SER A 365 17.02 -10.25 5.08
CA SER A 365 16.44 -11.60 5.27
C SER A 365 16.40 -12.03 6.71
N ASP A 366 17.38 -11.59 7.48
CA ASP A 366 17.56 -11.89 8.89
C ASP A 366 16.90 -10.85 9.81
N SER A 367 16.07 -9.96 9.26
CA SER A 367 15.43 -8.90 10.02
C SER A 367 14.49 -9.44 11.09
N PHE A 368 14.65 -8.92 12.31
CA PHE A 368 13.75 -9.19 13.43
C PHE A 368 12.29 -8.81 13.12
N CYS A 369 12.06 -7.78 12.31
CA CYS A 369 10.73 -7.20 12.06
C CYS A 369 9.79 -8.09 11.23
N ILE A 370 10.34 -9.12 10.57
CA ILE A 370 9.56 -10.02 9.71
C ILE A 370 8.56 -10.79 10.58
N GLY A 371 7.28 -10.70 10.22
CA GLY A 371 6.20 -11.42 10.91
C GLY A 371 5.92 -11.00 12.36
N LYS A 372 6.37 -9.81 12.79
CA LYS A 372 6.18 -9.33 14.18
C LYS A 372 4.97 -8.43 14.40
N GLY A 373 4.30 -8.00 13.34
CA GLY A 373 3.12 -7.15 13.47
C GLY A 373 1.88 -7.93 13.91
N ILE A 374 0.78 -7.20 14.06
CA ILE A 374 -0.56 -7.75 14.23
C ILE A 374 -1.35 -7.67 12.93
N LYS A 375 -2.08 -8.73 12.57
CA LYS A 375 -2.87 -8.80 11.33
C LYS A 375 -4.12 -7.91 11.35
N THR A 376 -4.80 -7.87 12.49
CA THR A 376 -6.08 -7.21 12.65
C THR A 376 -6.08 -6.47 13.97
N TYR A 377 -6.46 -5.20 13.91
CA TYR A 377 -6.64 -4.40 15.10
C TYR A 377 -8.05 -3.83 15.10
N ILE A 378 -8.73 -3.95 16.24
CA ILE A 378 -10.12 -3.53 16.42
C ILE A 378 -10.14 -2.41 17.43
N ASP A 379 -10.74 -1.29 17.05
CA ASP A 379 -11.06 -0.21 17.96
C ASP A 379 -12.21 -0.65 18.86
N SER A 380 -11.95 -0.82 20.15
CA SER A 380 -12.97 -1.21 21.12
C SER A 380 -13.96 -0.09 21.42
N THR A 381 -13.61 1.18 21.24
CA THR A 381 -14.53 2.31 21.52
C THR A 381 -15.55 2.46 20.40
N LEU A 382 -15.12 2.26 19.15
CA LEU A 382 -15.98 2.33 17.96
C LEU A 382 -16.58 0.97 17.55
N SER A 383 -16.17 -0.13 18.17
CA SER A 383 -16.50 -1.50 17.75
C SER A 383 -16.24 -1.72 16.25
N ALA A 384 -15.16 -1.13 15.73
CA ALA A 384 -14.82 -1.09 14.32
C ALA A 384 -13.42 -1.66 14.09
N THR A 385 -13.25 -2.47 13.04
CA THR A 385 -11.91 -2.88 12.61
C THR A 385 -11.17 -1.66 12.09
N ILE A 386 -10.01 -1.36 12.70
CA ILE A 386 -9.11 -0.28 12.27
C ILE A 386 -8.43 -0.71 10.97
N PHE A 387 -7.82 -1.90 10.98
CA PHE A 387 -7.29 -2.52 9.78
C PHE A 387 -7.35 -4.05 9.87
N ALA A 388 -7.34 -4.69 8.70
CA ALA A 388 -7.11 -6.12 8.53
C ALA A 388 -6.19 -6.32 7.33
N LEU A 389 -4.90 -6.57 7.59
CA LEU A 389 -3.93 -6.79 6.53
C LEU A 389 -4.02 -8.23 6.01
N ALA A 390 -3.83 -8.38 4.70
CA ALA A 390 -3.84 -9.69 4.04
C ALA A 390 -2.61 -9.94 3.16
N ASP A 391 -1.82 -8.91 2.85
CA ASP A 391 -0.78 -8.95 1.81
C ASP A 391 0.60 -9.36 2.33
N PHE A 392 0.68 -10.39 3.17
CA PHE A 392 1.92 -10.88 3.77
C PHE A 392 2.00 -12.41 3.75
N ARG A 393 3.22 -12.97 3.68
CA ARG A 393 3.43 -14.43 3.65
C ARG A 393 3.51 -15.08 5.04
N CYS A 394 4.06 -14.38 6.02
CA CYS A 394 4.23 -14.86 7.39
C CYS A 394 2.90 -15.14 8.11
N ALA A 395 2.96 -15.69 9.33
CA ALA A 395 1.79 -15.82 10.21
C ALA A 395 1.15 -14.44 10.57
N ALA A 396 1.92 -13.37 10.51
CA ALA A 396 1.50 -11.98 10.77
C ALA A 396 2.26 -11.02 9.84
N PRO A 397 1.83 -9.75 9.65
CA PRO A 397 2.57 -8.82 8.80
C PRO A 397 3.95 -8.48 9.37
N SER A 398 4.87 -8.05 8.51
CA SER A 398 6.12 -7.45 9.00
C SER A 398 5.83 -6.07 9.62
N LEU A 399 6.71 -5.61 10.50
CA LEU A 399 6.69 -4.20 10.90
C LEU A 399 7.15 -3.32 9.73
N GLY A 400 6.64 -2.09 9.69
CA GLY A 400 7.01 -1.10 8.69
C GLY A 400 6.19 -1.15 7.42
N ALA A 401 6.61 -0.32 6.46
CA ALA A 401 5.86 -0.02 5.25
C ALA A 401 5.88 -1.11 4.19
N ILE A 402 7.07 -1.68 3.97
CA ILE A 402 7.30 -2.60 2.87
C ILE A 402 7.38 -4.02 3.42
N GLU A 403 6.40 -4.85 3.07
CA GLU A 403 6.52 -6.28 3.31
C GLU A 403 7.71 -6.83 2.55
N ARG A 404 8.61 -7.52 3.25
CA ARG A 404 9.71 -8.24 2.60
C ARG A 404 9.16 -9.30 1.64
N PHE A 405 8.12 -10.00 2.09
CA PHE A 405 7.46 -11.07 1.37
C PHE A 405 6.01 -10.70 1.13
N ALA A 406 5.77 -9.91 0.08
CA ALA A 406 4.42 -9.78 -0.46
C ALA A 406 3.91 -11.17 -0.87
N ALA A 407 2.60 -11.40 -0.76
CA ALA A 407 1.95 -12.69 -0.99
C ALA A 407 1.95 -13.17 -2.46
N SER A 408 2.99 -12.88 -3.25
CA SER A 408 3.20 -13.50 -4.56
C SER A 408 3.56 -14.98 -4.41
N GLN A 409 3.23 -15.81 -5.39
CA GLN A 409 3.63 -17.22 -5.41
C GLN A 409 4.57 -17.46 -6.60
N ASP A 410 5.73 -18.03 -6.33
CA ASP A 410 6.70 -18.42 -7.36
C ASP A 410 6.49 -19.88 -7.78
N ILE A 411 7.05 -20.28 -8.93
CA ILE A 411 6.92 -21.66 -9.44
C ILE A 411 8.27 -22.37 -9.39
N LEU A 412 8.35 -23.47 -8.65
CA LEU A 412 9.53 -24.33 -8.57
C LEU A 412 9.44 -25.51 -9.55
N TRP A 413 10.41 -25.60 -10.45
CA TRP A 413 10.55 -26.64 -11.45
C TRP A 413 11.70 -27.58 -11.12
N ARG A 414 11.52 -28.88 -11.38
CA ARG A 414 12.59 -29.89 -11.39
C ARG A 414 12.62 -30.65 -12.70
N ASN A 415 13.80 -30.70 -13.32
CA ASN A 415 14.06 -31.58 -14.44
C ASN A 415 14.41 -32.99 -13.93
N ARG A 416 13.51 -33.97 -14.16
CA ARG A 416 13.69 -35.35 -13.68
C ARG A 416 14.84 -36.11 -14.35
N MET A 417 15.35 -35.63 -15.48
CA MET A 417 16.42 -36.27 -16.25
C MET A 417 17.80 -35.71 -15.92
N SER A 418 17.92 -34.39 -15.75
CA SER A 418 19.20 -33.74 -15.44
C SER A 418 19.41 -33.47 -13.95
N GLY A 419 18.35 -33.47 -13.15
CA GLY A 419 18.40 -33.09 -11.73
C GLY A 419 18.48 -31.57 -11.49
N ASN A 420 18.41 -30.76 -12.55
CA ASN A 420 18.38 -29.30 -12.46
C ASN A 420 17.07 -28.84 -11.84
N ASN A 421 17.14 -27.80 -11.01
CA ASN A 421 15.99 -27.15 -10.41
C ASN A 421 15.98 -25.67 -10.81
N GLN A 422 14.81 -25.11 -11.05
CA GLN A 422 14.67 -23.72 -11.45
C GLN A 422 13.46 -23.10 -10.76
N VAL A 423 13.62 -21.92 -10.18
CA VAL A 423 12.52 -21.09 -9.68
C VAL A 423 12.15 -20.09 -10.76
N TRP A 424 10.88 -20.01 -11.09
CA TRP A 424 10.33 -18.89 -11.87
C TRP A 424 9.82 -17.87 -10.88
N LEU A 425 10.44 -16.68 -10.91
CA LEU A 425 9.96 -15.54 -10.15
C LEU A 425 8.74 -14.99 -10.87
N MET A 426 7.62 -14.89 -10.15
CA MET A 426 6.32 -14.55 -10.72
C MET A 426 5.78 -13.25 -10.15
N ASP A 427 5.06 -12.53 -11.00
CA ASP A 427 4.15 -11.46 -10.62
C ASP A 427 2.75 -11.80 -11.17
N GLY A 428 1.91 -12.33 -10.28
CA GLY A 428 0.67 -12.98 -10.67
C GLY A 428 0.91 -14.09 -11.71
N THR A 429 0.40 -13.89 -12.93
CA THR A 429 0.57 -14.84 -14.04
C THR A 429 1.79 -14.53 -14.93
N THR A 430 2.50 -13.44 -14.68
CA THR A 430 3.67 -13.00 -15.46
C THR A 430 4.94 -13.59 -14.88
N ARG A 431 5.71 -14.30 -15.68
CA ARG A 431 7.07 -14.73 -15.31
C ARG A 431 8.03 -13.55 -15.47
N LEU A 432 8.58 -13.06 -14.35
CA LEU A 432 9.58 -12.01 -14.33
C LEU A 432 10.95 -12.54 -14.77
N SER A 433 11.37 -13.69 -14.25
CA SER A 433 12.65 -14.31 -14.60
C SER A 433 12.68 -15.81 -14.28
N GLY A 434 13.81 -16.49 -14.51
CA GLY A 434 14.01 -17.86 -14.01
C GLY A 434 15.43 -18.04 -13.48
N VAL A 435 15.54 -18.52 -12.24
CA VAL A 435 16.80 -18.70 -11.51
C VAL A 435 17.06 -20.18 -11.31
N TYR A 436 18.21 -20.67 -11.74
CA TYR A 436 18.61 -22.05 -11.48
C TYR A 436 19.13 -22.19 -10.04
N LEU A 437 18.59 -23.15 -9.31
CA LEU A 437 19.13 -23.55 -8.01
C LEU A 437 20.28 -24.55 -8.20
N ALA A 438 21.04 -24.81 -7.13
CA ALA A 438 22.02 -25.88 -7.12
C ALA A 438 21.35 -27.23 -7.51
N PRO A 439 21.93 -28.00 -8.45
CA PRO A 439 21.31 -29.24 -8.91
C PRO A 439 21.38 -30.32 -7.83
N PHE A 440 20.31 -31.13 -7.72
CA PHE A 440 20.34 -32.38 -6.97
C PHE A 440 20.66 -33.52 -7.95
N SER A 441 21.96 -33.83 -8.09
CA SER A 441 22.48 -34.75 -9.11
C SER A 441 21.99 -36.19 -8.98
N ASN A 442 21.65 -36.64 -7.77
CA ASN A 442 21.01 -37.92 -7.56
C ASN A 442 19.51 -37.84 -7.95
N LEU A 443 19.18 -38.45 -9.09
CA LEU A 443 17.84 -38.44 -9.69
C LEU A 443 16.78 -39.24 -8.91
N ASN A 444 17.16 -39.98 -7.87
CA ASN A 444 16.20 -40.61 -6.96
C ASN A 444 15.57 -39.61 -5.98
N TRP A 445 16.15 -38.42 -5.83
CA TRP A 445 15.54 -37.34 -5.07
C TRP A 445 14.51 -36.60 -5.91
N GLU A 446 13.32 -36.45 -5.34
CA GLU A 446 12.19 -35.76 -5.94
C GLU A 446 11.70 -34.68 -4.98
N ILE A 447 11.27 -33.54 -5.54
CA ILE A 447 10.54 -32.52 -4.80
C ILE A 447 9.16 -33.09 -4.53
N GLN A 448 8.75 -33.09 -3.26
CA GLN A 448 7.46 -33.64 -2.82
C GLN A 448 6.56 -32.60 -2.15
N GLY A 449 7.11 -31.44 -1.80
CA GLY A 449 6.37 -30.37 -1.18
C GLY A 449 7.24 -29.13 -1.02
N ALA A 450 6.59 -28.06 -0.59
CA ALA A 450 7.23 -26.80 -0.26
C ALA A 450 6.46 -26.16 0.90
N GLY A 451 7.15 -25.42 1.75
CA GLY A 451 6.57 -24.75 2.91
C GLY A 451 7.67 -24.24 3.83
N ASP A 452 7.32 -23.38 4.76
CA ASP A 452 8.25 -22.80 5.72
C ASP A 452 8.54 -23.80 6.84
N PHE A 453 9.71 -24.45 6.80
CA PHE A 453 10.12 -25.51 7.72
C PHE A 453 11.10 -25.02 8.79
N ASP A 454 11.52 -23.76 8.80
CA ASP A 454 12.31 -23.17 9.89
C ASP A 454 11.71 -21.88 10.49
N ASN A 455 10.52 -21.49 10.02
CA ASN A 455 9.74 -20.32 10.44
C ASN A 455 10.42 -18.98 10.16
N ASP A 456 11.18 -18.89 9.07
CA ASP A 456 11.81 -17.65 8.60
C ASP A 456 10.94 -16.89 7.56
N CYS A 457 9.72 -17.38 7.31
CA CYS A 457 8.76 -16.93 6.31
C CYS A 457 9.16 -17.13 4.84
N GLU A 458 10.25 -17.84 4.59
CA GLU A 458 10.62 -18.27 3.25
C GLU A 458 10.08 -19.67 2.95
N THR A 459 9.92 -19.96 1.66
CA THR A 459 9.44 -21.28 1.24
C THR A 459 10.61 -22.23 1.08
N ASP A 460 10.70 -23.21 1.98
CA ASP A 460 11.67 -24.29 1.87
C ASP A 460 11.19 -25.41 0.95
N ILE A 461 12.13 -26.28 0.56
CA ILE A 461 11.87 -27.38 -0.37
C ILE A 461 11.95 -28.72 0.35
N LEU A 462 10.85 -29.48 0.34
CA LEU A 462 10.80 -30.83 0.86
C LEU A 462 11.15 -31.85 -0.22
N TRP A 463 12.18 -32.64 0.06
CA TRP A 463 12.73 -33.67 -0.81
C TRP A 463 12.50 -35.06 -0.24
N ARG A 464 12.21 -36.03 -1.11
CA ARG A 464 12.20 -37.46 -0.77
C ARG A 464 13.02 -38.26 -1.75
N ASN A 465 13.80 -39.20 -1.23
CA ASN A 465 14.50 -40.17 -2.02
C ASN A 465 13.63 -41.41 -2.25
N ARG A 466 13.18 -41.64 -3.49
CA ARG A 466 12.28 -42.76 -3.82
C ARG A 466 12.91 -44.15 -3.67
N SER A 467 14.23 -44.24 -3.56
CA SER A 467 14.95 -45.53 -3.45
C SER A 467 15.29 -45.90 -2.01
N SER A 468 15.58 -44.92 -1.14
CA SER A 468 15.95 -45.17 0.25
C SER A 468 14.89 -44.78 1.27
N GLY A 469 13.88 -43.98 0.88
CA GLY A 469 12.89 -43.44 1.80
C GLY A 469 13.41 -42.31 2.70
N ASN A 470 14.63 -41.84 2.46
CA ASN A 470 15.19 -40.66 3.14
C ASN A 470 14.43 -39.40 2.74
N ASN A 471 14.25 -38.50 3.69
CA ASN A 471 13.61 -37.21 3.48
C ASN A 471 14.59 -36.10 3.87
N GLN A 472 14.55 -34.98 3.17
CA GLN A 472 15.41 -33.83 3.43
C GLN A 472 14.64 -32.54 3.19
N VAL A 473 14.84 -31.54 4.02
CA VAL A 473 14.41 -30.16 3.77
C VAL A 473 15.62 -29.36 3.30
N TRP A 474 15.45 -28.57 2.25
CA TRP A 474 16.41 -27.53 1.89
C TRP A 474 15.88 -26.21 2.40
N PHE A 475 16.57 -25.61 3.36
CA PHE A 475 16.29 -24.26 3.83
C PHE A 475 16.68 -23.22 2.76
N MET A 476 15.81 -22.26 2.50
CA MET A 476 15.91 -21.34 1.38
C MET A 476 15.82 -19.87 1.83
N ASP A 477 16.61 -18.99 1.23
CA ASP A 477 16.41 -17.53 1.25
C ASP A 477 16.13 -17.10 -0.19
N GLY A 478 14.84 -16.94 -0.52
CA GLY A 478 14.33 -16.80 -1.88
C GLY A 478 14.83 -17.90 -2.84
N THR A 479 15.81 -17.55 -3.69
CA THR A 479 16.40 -18.48 -4.69
C THR A 479 17.76 -19.05 -4.27
N THR A 480 18.19 -18.79 -3.04
CA THR A 480 19.45 -19.28 -2.49
C THR A 480 19.19 -20.42 -1.53
N ARG A 481 19.85 -21.56 -1.74
CA ARG A 481 19.83 -22.65 -0.75
C ARG A 481 20.81 -22.34 0.37
N LEU A 482 20.32 -22.20 1.59
CA LEU A 482 21.13 -21.98 2.79
C LEU A 482 21.78 -23.28 3.27
N SER A 483 20.98 -24.35 3.42
CA SER A 483 21.47 -25.64 3.90
C SER A 483 20.61 -26.83 3.44
N GLY A 484 20.86 -28.03 3.96
CA GLY A 484 19.97 -29.18 3.74
C GLY A 484 19.98 -30.12 4.92
N VAL A 485 18.82 -30.33 5.54
CA VAL A 485 18.66 -31.06 6.81
C VAL A 485 17.84 -32.31 6.58
N TYR A 486 18.36 -33.46 7.02
CA TYR A 486 17.64 -34.73 6.93
C TYR A 486 16.54 -34.80 7.98
N LEU A 487 15.35 -35.24 7.57
CA LEU A 487 14.28 -35.61 8.48
C LEU A 487 14.39 -37.09 8.85
N ALA A 488 13.54 -37.54 9.78
CA ALA A 488 13.36 -38.96 10.04
C ALA A 488 13.03 -39.72 8.73
N PRO A 489 13.75 -40.82 8.42
CA PRO A 489 13.47 -41.60 7.22
C PRO A 489 12.13 -42.33 7.35
N PHE A 490 11.41 -42.44 6.24
CA PHE A 490 10.27 -43.35 6.13
C PHE A 490 10.66 -44.50 5.19
N ALA A 491 11.27 -45.55 5.78
CA ALA A 491 11.88 -46.65 5.04
C ALA A 491 10.87 -47.50 4.24
N ASN A 492 9.61 -47.55 4.67
CA ASN A 492 8.56 -48.17 3.86
C ASN A 492 8.25 -47.27 2.65
N LEU A 493 8.67 -47.73 1.47
CA LEU A 493 8.53 -47.01 0.20
C LEU A 493 7.10 -46.99 -0.33
N ASP A 494 6.16 -47.71 0.27
CA ASP A 494 4.72 -47.60 -0.05
C ASP A 494 4.10 -46.32 0.50
N TRP A 495 4.78 -45.65 1.43
CA TRP A 495 4.41 -44.31 1.87
C TRP A 495 5.04 -43.24 0.98
N GLU A 496 4.18 -42.39 0.44
CA GLU A 496 4.51 -41.20 -0.34
C GLU A 496 4.03 -39.94 0.38
N ILE A 497 4.66 -38.82 0.05
CA ILE A 497 4.25 -37.52 0.57
C ILE A 497 3.14 -37.01 -0.34
N GLY A 498 1.97 -36.74 0.22
CA GLY A 498 0.83 -36.18 -0.48
C GLY A 498 0.80 -34.64 -0.48
N GLY A 499 1.58 -34.00 0.39
CA GLY A 499 1.71 -32.55 0.42
C GLY A 499 2.19 -32.04 1.79
N THR A 500 2.18 -30.72 1.91
CA THR A 500 2.60 -29.96 3.09
C THR A 500 1.51 -28.96 3.48
N GLY A 501 1.46 -28.59 4.75
CA GLY A 501 0.50 -27.60 5.26
C GLY A 501 0.48 -27.57 6.78
N ASP A 502 -0.14 -26.56 7.39
CA ASP A 502 -0.34 -26.47 8.84
C ASP A 502 -1.66 -27.18 9.22
N PHE A 503 -1.59 -28.43 9.69
CA PHE A 503 -2.77 -29.26 9.95
C PHE A 503 -3.30 -29.10 11.39
N ASN A 504 -2.51 -28.57 12.30
CA ASN A 504 -2.88 -28.37 13.71
C ASN A 504 -3.04 -26.89 14.12
N GLN A 505 -2.85 -25.95 13.19
CA GLN A 505 -2.96 -24.50 13.36
C GLN A 505 -1.94 -23.93 14.36
N ASP A 506 -0.74 -24.50 14.42
CA ASP A 506 0.34 -24.01 15.27
C ASP A 506 1.31 -23.06 14.55
N GLY A 507 1.06 -22.78 13.27
CA GLY A 507 1.86 -21.90 12.43
C GLY A 507 3.04 -22.58 11.74
N LYS A 508 3.21 -23.90 11.89
CA LYS A 508 4.36 -24.65 11.33
C LYS A 508 3.94 -25.54 10.16
N THR A 509 4.87 -25.79 9.24
CA THR A 509 4.62 -26.69 8.10
C THR A 509 4.70 -28.16 8.50
N ASP A 510 3.58 -28.87 8.45
CA ASP A 510 3.51 -30.32 8.61
C ASP A 510 3.57 -31.07 7.27
N ILE A 511 3.68 -32.41 7.34
CA ILE A 511 3.80 -33.30 6.17
C ILE A 511 2.65 -34.31 6.14
N LEU A 512 1.89 -34.32 5.05
CA LEU A 512 0.86 -35.32 4.77
C LEU A 512 1.45 -36.52 4.02
N TRP A 513 1.16 -37.72 4.52
CA TRP A 513 1.59 -38.99 3.98
C TRP A 513 0.41 -39.84 3.54
N ARG A 514 0.57 -40.56 2.43
CA ARG A 514 -0.36 -41.58 1.94
C ARG A 514 0.35 -42.89 1.69
N ASN A 515 -0.27 -44.00 2.07
CA ASN A 515 0.20 -45.32 1.71
C ASN A 515 -0.52 -45.81 0.45
N ARG A 516 0.20 -45.96 -0.66
CA ARG A 516 -0.39 -46.32 -1.97
C ARG A 516 -0.94 -47.75 -2.07
N THR A 517 -0.68 -48.61 -1.08
CA THR A 517 -1.11 -50.02 -1.09
C THR A 517 -2.30 -50.29 -0.17
N SER A 518 -2.43 -49.52 0.91
CA SER A 518 -3.51 -49.68 1.90
C SER A 518 -4.52 -48.53 1.87
N GLY A 519 -4.17 -47.39 1.27
CA GLY A 519 -4.96 -46.17 1.32
C GLY A 519 -4.96 -45.47 2.68
N ASN A 520 -4.12 -45.92 3.63
CA ASN A 520 -3.93 -45.25 4.91
C ASN A 520 -3.29 -43.88 4.71
N ASN A 521 -3.71 -42.91 5.52
CA ASN A 521 -3.19 -41.55 5.48
C ASN A 521 -2.69 -41.16 6.87
N GLN A 522 -1.61 -40.38 6.94
CA GLN A 522 -1.01 -39.92 8.20
C GLN A 522 -0.47 -38.50 8.04
N VAL A 523 -0.65 -37.66 9.04
CA VAL A 523 0.05 -36.38 9.15
C VAL A 523 1.22 -36.54 10.10
N TRP A 524 2.40 -36.08 9.70
CA TRP A 524 3.51 -35.85 10.61
C TRP A 524 3.44 -34.42 11.08
N LEU A 525 3.12 -34.22 12.36
CA LEU A 525 3.19 -32.89 12.97
C LEU A 525 4.67 -32.53 13.18
N MET A 526 5.05 -31.33 12.79
CA MET A 526 6.45 -30.91 12.71
C MET A 526 6.75 -29.73 13.63
N ASP A 527 7.94 -29.73 14.22
CA ASP A 527 8.57 -28.55 14.81
C ASP A 527 9.88 -28.30 14.07
N GLY A 528 9.78 -27.46 13.06
CA GLY A 528 10.74 -27.33 11.98
C GLY A 528 11.07 -28.67 11.32
N THR A 529 12.32 -29.13 11.42
CA THR A 529 12.77 -30.41 10.85
C THR A 529 12.57 -31.62 11.79
N THR A 530 12.00 -31.40 12.97
CA THR A 530 11.74 -32.45 13.97
C THR A 530 10.29 -32.90 13.92
N ARG A 531 10.06 -34.21 13.74
CA ARG A 531 8.71 -34.78 13.86
C ARG A 531 8.30 -34.86 15.34
N THR A 532 7.27 -34.13 15.74
CA THR A 532 6.75 -34.15 17.11
C THR A 532 5.77 -35.32 17.33
N SER A 533 4.97 -35.66 16.33
CA SER A 533 4.06 -36.81 16.40
C SER A 533 3.68 -37.35 15.01
N GLY A 534 2.90 -38.43 14.95
CA GLY A 534 2.25 -38.87 13.71
C GLY A 534 0.80 -39.25 13.97
N VAL A 535 -0.11 -38.56 13.30
CA VAL A 535 -1.56 -38.70 13.49
C VAL A 535 -2.15 -39.42 12.28
N TYR A 536 -2.74 -40.59 12.50
CA TYR A 536 -3.47 -41.28 11.43
C TYR A 536 -4.78 -40.54 11.13
N LEU A 537 -5.01 -40.28 9.86
CA LEU A 537 -6.29 -39.80 9.36
C LEU A 537 -7.15 -40.99 8.94
N THR A 538 -8.42 -40.73 8.63
CA THR A 538 -9.31 -41.73 8.02
C THR A 538 -8.67 -42.30 6.76
N SER A 539 -8.63 -43.64 6.68
CA SER A 539 -8.14 -44.34 5.49
C SER A 539 -9.06 -44.09 4.31
N PHE A 540 -8.48 -43.88 3.12
CA PHE A 540 -9.20 -43.85 1.85
C PHE A 540 -8.74 -45.04 1.01
N PRO A 541 -9.37 -46.23 1.17
CA PRO A 541 -8.86 -47.51 0.66
C PRO A 541 -9.06 -47.71 -0.85
N ASN A 542 -9.91 -46.91 -1.50
CA ASN A 542 -9.98 -46.94 -2.96
C ASN A 542 -8.70 -46.29 -3.53
N LEU A 543 -7.86 -47.12 -4.15
CA LEU A 543 -6.53 -46.75 -4.65
C LEU A 543 -6.56 -46.01 -6.00
N ASP A 544 -7.73 -45.91 -6.64
CA ASP A 544 -7.90 -45.08 -7.84
C ASP A 544 -7.88 -43.57 -7.52
N TRP A 545 -7.91 -43.21 -6.24
CA TRP A 545 -7.79 -41.83 -5.76
C TRP A 545 -6.38 -41.56 -5.22
N GLU A 546 -5.82 -40.43 -5.65
CA GLU A 546 -4.58 -39.85 -5.14
C GLU A 546 -4.84 -38.55 -4.38
N ILE A 547 -3.85 -38.08 -3.62
CA ILE A 547 -3.90 -36.73 -3.04
C ILE A 547 -3.55 -35.75 -4.17
N GLY A 548 -4.54 -35.02 -4.66
CA GLY A 548 -4.35 -34.01 -5.70
C GLY A 548 -3.75 -32.69 -5.21
N GLY A 549 -3.75 -32.45 -3.89
CA GLY A 549 -3.18 -31.26 -3.25
C GLY A 549 -3.68 -31.07 -1.82
N VAL A 550 -3.02 -30.19 -1.09
CA VAL A 550 -3.45 -29.65 0.21
C VAL A 550 -3.90 -28.21 -0.03
N MET A 551 -5.07 -27.82 0.48
CA MET A 551 -5.66 -26.49 0.26
C MET A 551 -6.21 -25.93 1.59
N LYS A 552 -6.09 -24.61 1.77
CA LYS A 552 -6.58 -23.85 2.92
C LYS A 552 -7.90 -23.16 2.60
#